data_AF-A0A4Q5W864-F1
#
_entry.id   AF-A0A4Q5W864-F1
#
_cell.length_a   1.000
_cell.length_b   1.000
_cell.length_c   1.000
_cell.angle_alpha   90.00
_cell.angle_beta   90.00
_cell.angle_gamma   90.00
#
_symmetry.space_group_name_H-M   'P 1'
#
loop_
_entity.id
_entity.type
_entity.pdbx_description
1 polymer ?
#
loop_
_entity_poly.entity_id
_entity_poly.type
_entity_poly.pdbx_seq_one_letter_code
_entity_poly.pdbx_strand_id
1 'polypeptide(L)' 'MSKKKPDKIGFVYSTDPNFQFQPEEGGAAETLPPAKQKLRVMLEKRGGKPTTVVFGFVGTPADL' A
#
# COMPACT_ATOMS: atom_id res chain seq x y z
N MET A 1 -24.06 2.54 -13.68
CA MET A 1 -23.87 1.20 -13.09
C MET A 1 -22.45 1.08 -12.58
N SER A 2 -22.20 1.45 -11.31
CA SER A 2 -20.85 1.47 -10.73
C SER A 2 -20.42 0.06 -10.33
N LYS A 3 -19.27 -0.40 -10.84
CA LYS A 3 -18.75 -1.75 -10.66
C LYS A 3 -17.92 -1.78 -9.37
N LYS A 4 -18.55 -2.16 -8.25
CA LYS A 4 -17.86 -2.32 -6.96
C LYS A 4 -16.92 -3.52 -7.01
N LYS A 5 -15.63 -3.29 -6.76
CA LYS A 5 -14.60 -4.34 -6.58
C LYS A 5 -14.96 -5.17 -5.33
N PRO A 6 -14.99 -6.51 -5.40
CA PRO A 6 -15.18 -7.32 -4.21
C PRO A 6 -13.88 -7.40 -3.42
N ASP A 7 -13.88 -6.85 -2.20
CA ASP A 7 -12.80 -7.02 -1.24
C ASP A 7 -12.69 -8.50 -0.83
N LYS A 8 -11.48 -9.05 -0.91
CA LYS A 8 -11.17 -10.49 -0.78
C LYS A 8 -11.13 -11.00 0.67
N ILE A 9 -11.57 -10.20 1.64
CA ILE A 9 -11.54 -10.54 3.06
C ILE A 9 -12.97 -10.89 3.45
N GLY A 10 -13.18 -12.11 3.94
CA GLY A 10 -14.50 -12.67 4.21
C GLY A 10 -15.36 -11.74 5.09
N PHE A 11 -16.63 -11.59 4.71
CA PHE A 11 -17.59 -10.78 5.45
C PHE A 11 -17.96 -11.49 6.76
N VAL A 12 -17.65 -10.88 7.91
CA VAL A 12 -18.22 -11.24 9.21
C VAL A 12 -19.25 -10.16 9.55
N TYR A 13 -20.53 -10.55 9.59
CA TYR A 13 -21.60 -9.64 10.00
C TYR A 13 -21.74 -9.71 11.53
N SER A 14 -21.48 -8.60 12.23
CA SER A 14 -21.85 -8.46 13.64
C SER A 14 -23.31 -8.06 13.75
N THR A 15 -24.04 -8.64 14.70
CA THR A 15 -25.41 -8.27 15.06
C THR A 15 -25.46 -7.12 16.06
N ASP A 16 -24.32 -6.57 16.47
CA ASP A 16 -24.27 -5.44 17.39
C ASP A 16 -24.73 -4.14 16.70
N PRO A 17 -25.75 -3.44 17.22
CA PRO A 17 -26.24 -2.18 16.65
C PRO A 17 -25.21 -1.03 16.72
N ASN A 18 -24.16 -1.19 17.52
CA ASN A 18 -23.04 -0.26 17.62
C ASN A 18 -21.83 -0.69 16.78
N PHE A 19 -21.92 -1.76 15.99
CA PHE A 19 -20.82 -2.20 15.15
C PHE A 19 -20.53 -1.17 14.07
N GLN A 20 -19.32 -0.61 14.11
CA GLN A 20 -18.77 0.21 13.05
C GLN A 20 -17.63 -0.56 12.42
N PHE A 21 -17.66 -0.70 11.08
CA PHE A 21 -16.48 -1.13 10.36
C PHE A 21 -15.37 -0.12 10.67
N GLN A 22 -14.34 -0.55 11.39
CA GLN A 22 -13.08 0.16 11.32
C GLN A 22 -12.62 -0.03 9.88
N PRO A 23 -12.57 1.03 9.04
CA PRO A 23 -11.75 0.92 7.84
C PRO A 23 -10.39 0.45 8.34
N GLU A 24 -9.77 -0.53 7.68
CA GLU A 24 -8.36 -0.73 7.93
C GLU A 24 -7.73 0.64 7.76
N GLU A 25 -7.29 1.20 8.87
CA GLU A 25 -6.53 2.42 8.91
C GLU A 25 -5.19 1.97 8.33
N GLY A 26 -5.16 1.83 7.00
CA GLY A 26 -3.98 2.05 6.18
C GLY A 26 -3.62 3.51 6.33
N GLY A 27 -3.37 3.93 7.57
CA GLY A 27 -2.81 5.21 7.91
C GLY A 27 -1.62 5.36 7.00
N ALA A 28 -1.64 6.45 6.23
CA ALA A 28 -0.56 6.77 5.33
C ALA A 28 0.74 6.56 6.11
N ALA A 29 1.57 5.61 5.67
CA ALA A 29 2.78 5.27 6.40
C ALA A 29 3.56 6.57 6.59
N GLU A 30 3.76 6.98 7.84
CA GLU A 30 4.49 8.21 8.14
C GLU A 30 5.86 8.11 7.47
N THR A 31 6.24 9.15 6.74
CA THR A 31 7.49 9.18 6.00
C THR A 31 8.65 9.05 6.96
N LEU A 32 9.34 7.92 6.88
CA LEU A 32 10.49 7.64 7.74
C LEU A 32 11.64 8.59 7.38
N PRO A 33 12.47 8.98 8.37
CA PRO A 33 13.66 9.77 8.08
C PRO A 33 14.61 9.00 7.15
N PRO A 34 15.37 9.67 6.27
CA PRO A 34 16.17 9.01 5.23
C PRO A 34 17.11 7.91 5.75
N ALA A 35 17.72 8.12 6.92
CA ALA A 35 18.63 7.16 7.53
C ALA A 35 17.97 5.84 7.97
N LYS A 36 16.63 5.81 8.12
CA LYS A 36 15.86 4.62 8.52
C LYS A 36 15.14 3.96 7.33
N GLN A 37 15.19 4.55 6.14
CA GLN A 37 14.59 3.96 4.96
C GLN A 37 15.50 2.86 4.37
N LYS A 38 14.99 1.62 4.37
CA LYS A 38 15.70 0.47 3.78
C LYS A 38 15.37 0.36 2.29
N LEU A 39 15.94 1.27 1.50
CA LEU A 39 15.79 1.23 0.04
C LEU A 39 16.66 0.13 -0.56
N ARG A 40 16.14 -0.53 -1.60
CA ARG A 40 16.86 -1.53 -2.38
C ARG A 40 16.92 -1.12 -3.84
N VAL A 41 18.08 -1.31 -4.44
CA VAL A 41 18.36 -0.99 -5.85
C VAL A 41 18.72 -2.27 -6.57
N MET A 42 18.05 -2.54 -7.68
CA MET A 42 18.36 -3.67 -8.54
C MET A 42 18.39 -3.25 -10.01
N LEU A 43 19.20 -3.97 -10.80
CA LEU A 43 19.25 -3.80 -12.25
C LEU A 43 18.35 -4.87 -12.88
N GLU A 44 17.30 -4.44 -13.57
CA GLU A 44 16.33 -5.29 -14.23
C GLU A 44 16.30 -4.98 -15.73
N LYS A 45 15.71 -5.85 -16.56
CA LYS A 45 15.40 -5.54 -17.96
C LYS A 45 13.89 -5.45 -18.14
N ARG A 46 13.36 -4.26 -18.38
CA ARG A 46 11.93 -4.06 -18.68
C ARG A 46 11.76 -3.75 -20.16
N GLY A 47 10.99 -4.58 -20.87
CA GLY A 47 10.84 -4.47 -22.32
C GLY A 47 12.17 -4.60 -23.09
N GLY A 48 13.11 -5.41 -22.57
CA GLY A 48 14.43 -5.63 -23.17
C GLY A 48 15.47 -4.54 -22.89
N LYS A 49 15.10 -3.41 -22.29
CA LYS A 49 16.02 -2.31 -21.95
C LYS A 49 16.52 -2.45 -20.51
N PRO A 50 17.81 -2.20 -20.23
CA PRO A 50 18.31 -2.14 -18.87
C PRO A 50 17.62 -1.00 -18.11
N THR A 51 17.10 -1.30 -16.92
CA THR A 51 16.36 -0.38 -16.07
C THR A 51 16.81 -0.57 -14.62
N THR A 52 17.06 0.52 -13.93
CA THR A 52 17.34 0.48 -12.49
C THR A 52 16.04 0.63 -11.73
N VAL A 53 15.72 -0.36 -10.90
CA VAL A 53 14.50 -0.37 -10.07
C VAL A 53 14.90 -0.04 -8.64
N VAL A 54 14.25 0.98 -8.08
CA VAL A 54 14.36 1.37 -6.67
C VAL A 54 13.05 1.03 -5.98
N PHE A 55 13.09 0.31 -4.87
CA PHE A 55 11.90 -0.13 -4.14
C PHE A 55 12.14 -0.19 -2.63
N GLY A 56 11.05 -0.26 -1.86
CA GLY A 56 11.10 -0.22 -0.39
C GLY A 56 10.98 1.17 0.22
N PHE A 57 10.51 2.16 -0.54
CA PHE A 57 10.16 3.47 -0.01
C PHE A 57 8.95 3.37 0.93
N VAL A 58 9.04 4.03 2.08
CA VAL A 58 7.98 4.08 3.10
C VAL A 58 7.68 5.54 3.37
N GLY A 59 6.51 5.98 2.93
CA GLY A 59 6.05 7.35 3.06
C GLY A 59 4.70 7.56 2.38
N THR A 60 4.32 8.82 2.26
CA THR A 60 3.04 9.20 1.68
C THR A 60 3.12 9.25 0.14
N PRO A 61 1.99 9.12 -0.58
CA PRO A 61 1.98 9.28 -2.04
C PRO A 61 2.32 10.69 -2.52
N ALA A 62 2.33 11.69 -1.62
CA ALA A 62 2.77 13.04 -1.94
C ALA A 62 4.32 13.16 -2.05
N ASP A 63 5.05 12.17 -1.52
CA ASP A 63 6.52 12.14 -1.51
C ASP A 63 7.14 11.34 -2.67
N LEU A 64 6.32 10.73 -3.54
CA LEU A 64 6.71 9.93 -4.71
C LEU A 64 6.75 10.77 -6.00
#